data_AF-A0A0A7EL40-F1
#
_entry.id   AF-A0A0A7EL40-F1
#
_cell.length_a   1.000
_cell.length_b   1.000
_cell.length_c   1.000
_cell.angle_alpha   90.00
_cell.angle_beta   90.00
_cell.angle_gamma   90.00
#
_symmetry.space_group_name_H-M   'P 1'
#
loop_
_entity.id
_entity.type
_entity.pdbx_description
1 polymer ?
#
loop_
_entity_poly.entity_id
_entity_poly.type
_entity_poly.pdbx_seq_one_letter_code
_entity_poly.pdbx_strand_id
1 'polypeptide(L)'
;MNRAVFKCHSLKKHVMKSSKIIILLCVVVTLLILEIFIYSNSLDIGFEFETVTETQESYNSIQNAPVKLLTSNRTSNNDDQDTNKNTSKVPLEGNWCHAKKQLSEEDYQLYKSELNNWYEVIGKSRLNENPSAYADEDWYPLNALVAPYEHLNTEELLSLALKDNKWAKVAYVQQTTNPKYRQEKLEIAKELLVEGMSYYALSYFVRDELVIAKTIYKQTKSRDKAKHHIENALAFVLWGLENVNESGLIAFGAITSKEPFLSFINLDEHNREHNENIRLKLSKIKELVSFQRESKGIDVQQPPNVAVKEFEFNVAIMKKISPEEFKKVEQFNVSDEFSFNKLSCLERNLSTLAETAPII
;
A
#
# COMPACT_ATOMS: atom_id res chain seq x y z
N MET A 1 5.71 -50.35 -74.34
CA MET A 1 6.40 -49.96 -73.09
C MET A 1 6.62 -48.46 -73.14
N ASN A 2 5.91 -47.62 -72.35
CA ASN A 2 6.23 -46.18 -72.09
C ASN A 2 5.14 -45.43 -71.29
N ARG A 3 4.03 -46.06 -70.89
CA ARG A 3 2.99 -45.39 -70.05
C ARG A 3 3.23 -45.46 -68.53
N ALA A 4 4.19 -46.26 -68.05
CA ALA A 4 4.41 -46.45 -66.62
C ALA A 4 5.29 -45.37 -65.95
N VAL A 5 6.16 -44.69 -66.71
CA VAL A 5 7.15 -43.75 -66.14
C VAL A 5 6.55 -42.38 -65.81
N PHE A 6 5.47 -41.96 -66.48
CA PHE A 6 4.85 -40.64 -66.26
C PHE A 6 3.99 -40.55 -64.99
N LYS A 7 3.53 -41.68 -64.42
CA LYS A 7 2.66 -41.68 -63.24
C LYS A 7 3.42 -41.43 -61.93
N CYS A 8 4.72 -41.74 -61.88
CA CYS A 8 5.53 -41.59 -60.67
C CYS A 8 5.95 -40.14 -60.40
N HIS A 9 6.08 -39.31 -61.46
CA HIS A 9 6.52 -37.93 -61.31
C HIS A 9 5.41 -36.98 -60.80
N SER A 10 4.15 -37.29 -61.14
CA SER A 10 2.97 -36.51 -60.71
C SER A 10 2.68 -36.68 -59.20
N LEU A 11 2.81 -37.91 -58.69
CA LEU A 11 2.62 -38.22 -57.25
C LEU A 11 3.64 -37.50 -56.35
N LYS A 12 4.92 -37.43 -56.75
CA LYS A 12 5.94 -36.69 -55.99
C LYS A 12 5.63 -35.19 -55.85
N LYS A 13 5.05 -34.58 -56.89
CA LYS A 13 4.72 -33.14 -56.90
C LYS A 13 3.54 -32.81 -55.98
N HIS A 14 2.57 -33.71 -55.86
CA HIS A 14 1.47 -33.58 -54.91
C HIS A 14 1.93 -33.79 -53.46
N VAL A 15 2.76 -34.82 -53.20
CA VAL A 15 3.28 -35.08 -51.84
C VAL A 15 4.14 -33.92 -51.31
N MET A 16 4.96 -33.29 -52.17
CA MET A 16 5.75 -32.12 -51.77
C MET A 16 4.91 -30.87 -51.50
N LYS A 17 3.79 -30.66 -52.20
CA LYS A 17 2.89 -29.52 -51.93
C LYS A 17 2.12 -29.71 -50.62
N SER A 18 1.65 -30.93 -50.35
CA SER A 18 0.93 -31.25 -49.11
C SER A 18 1.83 -31.11 -47.88
N SER A 19 3.10 -31.52 -47.98
CA SER A 19 4.06 -31.40 -46.87
C SER A 19 4.33 -29.94 -46.46
N LYS A 20 4.43 -29.01 -47.43
CA LYS A 20 4.62 -27.58 -47.14
C LYS A 20 3.42 -26.95 -46.43
N ILE A 21 2.20 -27.36 -46.81
CA ILE A 21 0.96 -26.88 -46.20
C ILE A 21 0.87 -27.37 -44.75
N ILE A 22 1.22 -28.63 -44.48
CA ILE A 22 1.22 -29.21 -43.14
C ILE A 22 2.23 -28.49 -42.23
N ILE A 23 3.45 -28.24 -42.73
CA ILE A 23 4.48 -27.52 -41.95
C ILE A 23 4.02 -26.10 -41.63
N LEU A 24 3.43 -25.38 -42.60
CA LEU A 24 2.91 -24.03 -42.37
C LEU A 24 1.79 -24.03 -41.32
N LEU A 25 0.88 -25.02 -41.37
CA LEU A 25 -0.19 -25.18 -40.39
C LEU A 25 0.38 -25.45 -38.99
N CYS A 26 1.40 -26.30 -38.86
CA CYS A 26 2.07 -26.54 -37.58
C CYS A 26 2.73 -25.28 -37.02
N VAL A 27 3.35 -24.45 -37.87
CA VAL A 27 3.95 -23.17 -37.45
C VAL A 27 2.88 -22.18 -36.99
N VAL A 28 1.76 -22.07 -37.71
CA VAL A 28 0.66 -21.17 -37.31
C VAL A 28 0.02 -21.63 -35.99
N VAL A 29 -0.21 -22.94 -35.82
CA VAL A 29 -0.77 -23.48 -34.57
C VAL A 29 0.19 -23.28 -33.40
N THR A 30 1.49 -23.48 -33.59
CA THR A 30 2.48 -23.24 -32.51
C THR A 30 2.59 -21.76 -32.14
N LEU A 31 2.51 -20.84 -33.11
CA LEU A 31 2.46 -19.40 -32.84
C LEU A 31 1.18 -19.00 -32.08
N LEU A 32 0.02 -19.55 -32.44
CA LEU A 32 -1.24 -19.31 -31.73
C LEU A 32 -1.21 -19.86 -30.30
N ILE A 33 -0.63 -21.05 -30.08
CA ILE A 33 -0.44 -21.61 -28.73
C ILE A 33 0.52 -20.74 -27.92
N LEU A 34 1.59 -20.22 -28.53
CA LEU A 34 2.53 -19.32 -27.88
C LEU A 34 1.87 -17.98 -27.51
N GLU A 35 1.04 -17.41 -28.38
CA GLU A 35 0.26 -16.21 -28.08
C GLU A 35 -0.76 -16.46 -26.96
N ILE A 36 -1.46 -17.60 -26.96
CA ILE A 36 -2.36 -17.98 -25.87
C ILE A 36 -1.58 -18.15 -24.57
N PHE A 37 -0.41 -18.80 -24.59
CA PHE A 37 0.42 -19.00 -23.41
C PHE A 37 0.99 -17.68 -22.85
N ILE A 38 1.45 -16.78 -23.72
CA ILE A 38 1.87 -15.42 -23.34
C ILE A 38 0.67 -14.63 -22.80
N TYR A 39 -0.51 -14.75 -23.41
CA TYR A 39 -1.71 -14.03 -22.98
C TYR A 39 -2.22 -14.57 -21.63
N SER A 40 -2.23 -15.89 -21.42
CA SER A 40 -2.55 -16.55 -20.16
C SER A 40 -1.57 -16.17 -19.05
N ASN A 41 -0.26 -16.17 -19.31
CA ASN A 41 0.74 -15.74 -18.32
C ASN A 41 0.76 -14.22 -18.09
N SER A 42 0.30 -13.41 -19.06
CA SER A 42 0.12 -11.96 -18.87
C SER A 42 -1.19 -11.61 -18.15
N LEU A 43 -2.14 -12.55 -18.08
CA LEU A 43 -3.37 -12.44 -17.31
C LEU A 43 -3.23 -12.99 -15.88
N ASP A 44 -2.12 -13.65 -15.57
CA ASP A 44 -1.74 -14.13 -14.24
C ASP A 44 -0.53 -13.37 -13.65
N ILE A 45 -0.47 -12.05 -13.87
CA ILE A 45 0.30 -11.15 -12.98
C ILE A 45 -0.52 -10.87 -11.68
N GLY A 46 -1.53 -11.69 -11.42
CA GLY A 46 -2.20 -11.77 -10.13
C GLY A 46 -1.41 -12.69 -9.21
N PHE A 47 -0.46 -12.12 -8.45
CA PHE A 47 0.03 -12.68 -7.18
C PHE A 47 0.19 -14.22 -7.14
N GLU A 48 0.98 -14.81 -8.04
CA GLU A 48 1.54 -16.15 -7.79
C GLU A 48 2.79 -15.98 -6.90
N PHE A 49 2.64 -16.27 -5.61
CA PHE A 49 3.79 -16.50 -4.74
C PHE A 49 4.28 -17.92 -4.97
N GLU A 50 5.45 -18.07 -5.59
CA GLU A 50 6.21 -19.30 -5.47
C GLU A 50 6.52 -19.53 -3.99
N THR A 51 6.16 -20.71 -3.51
CA THR A 51 6.43 -21.16 -2.15
C THR A 51 7.93 -21.41 -2.01
N VAL A 52 8.67 -20.38 -1.61
CA VAL A 52 10.07 -20.54 -1.19
C VAL A 52 10.05 -21.27 0.16
N THR A 53 10.27 -22.58 0.09
CA THR A 53 10.69 -23.39 1.21
C THR A 53 12.21 -23.26 1.27
N GLU A 54 12.77 -22.61 2.29
CA GLU A 54 13.98 -23.12 2.98
C GLU A 54 14.49 -22.29 4.16
N THR A 55 14.89 -23.08 5.17
CA THR A 55 15.92 -22.90 6.20
C THR A 55 15.86 -21.72 7.16
N GLN A 56 15.37 -22.08 8.33
CA GLN A 56 15.40 -21.42 9.61
C GLN A 56 16.81 -21.50 10.23
N GLU A 57 17.55 -20.40 10.22
CA GLU A 57 18.62 -20.15 11.19
C GLU A 57 18.95 -18.65 11.26
N SER A 58 19.01 -18.12 12.50
CA SER A 58 19.45 -16.78 12.90
C SER A 58 18.41 -15.64 12.96
N TYR A 59 17.41 -15.78 13.84
CA TYR A 59 16.80 -14.63 14.53
C TYR A 59 17.16 -14.70 16.01
N ASN A 60 18.29 -14.11 16.39
CA ASN A 60 18.63 -13.76 17.78
C ASN A 60 19.84 -12.83 17.81
N SER A 61 19.69 -11.61 17.27
CA SER A 61 20.40 -10.41 17.74
C SER A 61 20.01 -9.22 16.85
N ILE A 62 19.14 -8.34 17.34
CA ILE A 62 19.20 -6.86 17.21
C ILE A 62 18.14 -6.34 18.20
N GLN A 63 18.45 -6.47 19.48
CA GLN A 63 18.00 -5.53 20.50
C GLN A 63 19.28 -4.97 21.09
N ASN A 64 19.30 -3.66 21.35
CA ASN A 64 20.40 -2.84 21.88
C ASN A 64 21.15 -1.99 20.83
N ALA A 65 20.49 -0.91 20.38
CA ALA A 65 21.19 0.34 20.14
C ALA A 65 20.65 1.37 21.15
N PRO A 66 21.50 2.03 21.95
CA PRO A 66 21.05 3.00 22.94
C PRO A 66 20.65 4.32 22.24
N VAL A 67 19.37 4.67 22.28
CA VAL A 67 18.90 6.00 21.88
C VAL A 67 19.22 6.97 23.02
N LYS A 68 20.15 7.89 22.74
CA LYS A 68 20.53 8.97 23.64
C LYS A 68 19.42 10.02 23.62
N LEU A 69 18.55 10.02 24.63
CA LEU A 69 17.56 11.08 24.86
C LEU A 69 18.29 12.43 25.00
N LEU A 70 18.11 13.32 24.02
CA LEU A 70 18.53 14.71 24.11
C LEU A 70 17.40 15.50 24.78
N THR A 71 17.61 15.81 26.06
CA THR A 71 16.79 16.74 26.84
C THR A 71 17.02 18.15 26.31
N SER A 72 16.04 18.72 25.62
CA SER A 72 16.05 20.13 25.23
C SER A 72 15.46 20.98 26.36
N ASN A 73 16.31 21.74 27.05
CA ASN A 73 15.88 22.77 27.99
C ASN A 73 15.30 23.95 27.19
N ARG A 74 13.98 24.17 27.28
CA ARG A 74 13.34 25.37 26.74
C ARG A 74 12.91 26.28 27.89
N THR A 75 13.50 27.46 27.93
CA THR A 75 13.11 28.58 28.79
C THR A 75 11.71 29.06 28.36
N SER A 76 10.74 28.98 29.27
CA SER A 76 9.41 29.56 29.09
C SER A 76 9.50 31.09 29.04
N ASN A 77 8.92 31.68 28.00
CA ASN A 77 8.28 32.98 28.11
C ASN A 77 6.80 32.79 27.83
N ASN A 78 6.01 33.08 28.87
CA ASN A 78 4.56 33.21 28.83
C ASN A 78 4.18 34.38 27.93
N ASP A 79 3.20 34.18 27.07
CA ASP A 79 2.02 35.04 26.99
C ASP A 79 1.03 34.38 26.03
N ASP A 80 -0.10 33.93 26.57
CA ASP A 80 -1.40 34.17 25.96
C ASP A 80 -2.49 33.75 26.97
N GLN A 81 -3.09 34.77 27.57
CA GLN A 81 -4.38 34.66 28.22
C GLN A 81 -5.42 34.43 27.12
N ASP A 82 -5.96 33.22 27.05
CA ASP A 82 -7.22 32.99 26.36
C ASP A 82 -8.28 32.41 27.29
N THR A 83 -9.47 32.87 27.02
CA THR A 83 -10.63 32.93 27.89
C THR A 83 -11.18 31.55 28.28
N ASN A 84 -11.31 31.39 29.59
CA ASN A 84 -12.02 30.34 30.34
C ASN A 84 -13.25 29.74 29.63
N LYS A 85 -13.05 28.62 28.94
CA LYS A 85 -14.06 27.55 28.85
C LYS A 85 -13.48 26.37 29.61
N ASN A 86 -13.93 26.20 30.85
CA ASN A 86 -13.54 25.11 31.76
C ASN A 86 -14.00 23.77 31.17
N THR A 87 -13.28 23.31 30.15
CA THR A 87 -13.38 21.95 29.65
C THR A 87 -12.53 21.12 30.60
N SER A 88 -13.19 20.37 31.48
CA SER A 88 -12.53 19.36 32.30
C SER A 88 -11.62 18.56 31.38
N LYS A 89 -10.31 18.58 31.67
CA LYS A 89 -9.34 17.78 30.91
C LYS A 89 -9.73 16.30 31.05
N VAL A 90 -9.65 15.59 29.94
CA VAL A 90 -9.97 14.16 29.84
C VAL A 90 -8.64 13.41 29.98
N PRO A 91 -8.57 12.33 30.78
CA PRO A 91 -7.36 11.51 30.88
C PRO A 91 -7.03 10.84 29.53
N LEU A 92 -5.78 10.41 29.34
CA LEU A 92 -5.31 9.75 28.11
C LEU A 92 -6.12 8.49 27.74
N GLU A 93 -6.58 7.72 28.73
CA GLU A 93 -7.43 6.54 28.51
C GLU A 93 -8.92 6.88 28.30
N GLY A 94 -9.26 8.16 28.34
CA GLY A 94 -10.64 8.63 28.21
C GLY A 94 -11.14 8.75 26.77
N ASN A 95 -12.39 9.21 26.62
CA ASN A 95 -13.05 9.40 25.32
C ASN A 95 -12.80 10.80 24.73
N TRP A 96 -11.54 11.14 24.50
CA TRP A 96 -11.14 12.33 23.74
C TRP A 96 -11.07 12.03 22.24
N CYS A 97 -11.10 13.09 21.43
CA CYS A 97 -10.86 13.05 19.98
C CYS A 97 -9.84 14.11 19.53
N HIS A 98 -9.67 15.16 20.33
CA HIS A 98 -8.77 16.28 20.05
C HIS A 98 -7.71 16.36 21.14
N ALA A 99 -6.62 15.62 20.97
CA ALA A 99 -5.56 15.47 21.98
C ALA A 99 -5.12 16.84 22.53
N LYS A 100 -4.70 17.77 21.65
CA LYS A 100 -4.21 19.10 22.02
C LYS A 100 -5.24 19.97 22.78
N LYS A 101 -6.54 19.78 22.52
CA LYS A 101 -7.60 20.58 23.17
C LYS A 101 -8.07 19.95 24.49
N GLN A 102 -8.22 18.62 24.51
CA GLN A 102 -8.94 17.90 25.56
C GLN A 102 -8.05 17.25 26.61
N LEU A 103 -6.79 16.95 26.29
CA LEU A 103 -5.86 16.35 27.25
C LEU A 103 -5.20 17.41 28.14
N SER A 104 -4.74 16.98 29.31
CA SER A 104 -3.77 17.74 30.11
C SER A 104 -2.44 17.86 29.35
N GLU A 105 -1.58 18.80 29.72
CA GLU A 105 -0.26 18.90 29.07
C GLU A 105 0.58 17.63 29.28
N GLU A 106 0.54 17.06 30.48
CA GLU A 106 1.23 15.81 30.82
C GLU A 106 0.72 14.63 29.97
N ASP A 107 -0.60 14.46 29.87
CA ASP A 107 -1.23 13.43 29.01
C ASP A 107 -0.93 13.68 27.53
N TYR A 108 -0.83 14.95 27.09
CA TYR A 108 -0.51 15.28 25.71
C TYR A 108 0.94 14.93 25.35
N GLN A 109 1.89 15.05 26.30
CA GLN A 109 3.25 14.59 26.07
C GLN A 109 3.33 13.06 26.02
N LEU A 110 2.60 12.36 26.90
CA LEU A 110 2.47 10.89 26.86
C LEU A 110 1.84 10.42 25.54
N TYR A 111 0.77 11.07 25.10
CA TYR A 111 0.13 10.86 23.79
C TYR A 111 1.16 10.87 22.66
N LYS A 112 2.00 11.91 22.58
CA LYS A 112 3.03 12.02 21.53
C LYS A 112 4.06 10.89 21.63
N SER A 113 4.47 10.52 22.84
CA SER A 113 5.43 9.43 23.05
C SER A 113 4.85 8.09 22.60
N GLU A 114 3.62 7.77 23.00
CA GLU A 114 2.96 6.52 22.60
C GLU A 114 2.67 6.47 21.10
N LEU A 115 2.28 7.60 20.51
CA LEU A 115 2.08 7.70 19.07
C LEU A 115 3.39 7.49 18.30
N ASN A 116 4.51 8.04 18.78
CA ASN A 116 5.82 7.81 18.18
C ASN A 116 6.23 6.33 18.28
N ASN A 117 5.97 5.67 19.40
CA ASN A 117 6.20 4.23 19.53
C ASN A 117 5.37 3.44 18.51
N TRP A 118 4.10 3.81 18.32
CA TRP A 118 3.25 3.19 17.30
C TRP A 118 3.77 3.43 15.88
N TYR A 119 4.20 4.65 15.58
CA TYR A 119 4.80 4.98 14.28
C TYR A 119 6.06 4.18 13.99
N GLU A 120 6.86 3.86 15.00
CA GLU A 120 7.99 2.94 14.84
C GLU A 120 7.50 1.52 14.48
N VAL A 121 6.50 1.01 15.18
CA VAL A 121 5.91 -0.33 14.94
C VAL A 121 5.39 -0.47 13.51
N ILE A 122 4.64 0.51 13.02
CA ILE A 122 4.06 0.45 11.67
C ILE A 122 5.02 0.93 10.57
N GLY A 123 6.24 1.34 10.92
CA GLY A 123 7.24 1.84 9.98
C GLY A 123 6.90 3.20 9.34
N LYS A 124 6.20 4.09 10.05
CA LYS A 124 5.88 5.46 9.59
C LYS A 124 7.07 6.40 9.82
N SER A 125 8.08 6.27 8.95
CA SER A 125 9.23 7.18 8.85
C SER A 125 9.52 7.53 7.39
N ARG A 126 9.55 8.83 7.07
CA ARG A 126 9.56 9.34 5.69
C ARG A 126 10.95 9.71 5.23
N LEU A 127 11.33 9.30 4.02
CA LEU A 127 12.50 9.85 3.34
C LEU A 127 12.25 11.32 2.97
N ASN A 128 13.14 12.21 3.38
CA ASN A 128 13.12 13.61 2.95
C ASN A 128 13.67 13.71 1.53
N GLU A 129 12.79 13.65 0.53
CA GLU A 129 13.17 13.87 -0.88
C GLU A 129 13.58 15.34 -1.15
N ASN A 130 13.35 16.26 -0.20
CA ASN A 130 13.63 17.68 -0.38
C ASN A 130 14.18 18.32 0.92
N PRO A 131 15.51 18.55 1.05
CA PRO A 131 16.10 19.11 2.27
C PRO A 131 15.65 20.56 2.57
N SER A 132 15.08 21.27 1.59
CA SER A 132 14.61 22.65 1.74
C SER A 132 13.18 22.77 2.27
N ALA A 133 12.42 21.67 2.23
CA ALA A 133 11.16 21.58 2.93
C ALA A 133 11.48 20.86 4.24
N TYR A 134 11.62 21.62 5.33
CA TYR A 134 11.34 21.06 6.64
C TYR A 134 9.92 20.50 6.52
N ALA A 135 9.78 19.23 6.16
CA ALA A 135 8.58 18.48 6.45
C ALA A 135 8.55 18.51 7.96
N ASP A 136 7.77 19.46 8.49
CA ASP A 136 7.65 19.80 9.90
C ASP A 136 7.88 18.53 10.73
N GLU A 137 8.91 18.54 11.60
CA GLU A 137 9.23 17.39 12.46
C GLU A 137 7.98 16.91 13.23
N ASP A 138 7.01 17.81 13.41
CA ASP A 138 5.68 17.56 13.95
C ASP A 138 4.86 16.50 13.18
N TRP A 139 4.99 16.37 11.85
CA TRP A 139 4.24 15.39 11.05
C TRP A 139 4.96 14.04 10.91
N TYR A 140 6.29 14.03 10.97
CA TYR A 140 7.11 12.83 10.85
C TYR A 140 8.26 12.82 11.87
N PRO A 141 7.95 12.62 13.16
CA PRO A 141 8.93 12.72 14.25
C PRO A 141 10.02 11.64 14.22
N LEU A 142 9.85 10.61 13.37
CA LEU A 142 10.77 9.48 13.24
C LEU A 142 11.66 9.52 12.00
N ASN A 143 11.71 10.62 11.23
CA ASN A 143 12.52 10.68 10.00
C ASN A 143 14.01 10.41 10.22
N ALA A 144 14.52 10.67 11.43
CA ALA A 144 15.89 10.32 11.81
C ALA A 144 16.22 8.82 11.63
N LEU A 145 15.21 7.93 11.67
CA LEU A 145 15.39 6.49 11.48
C LEU A 145 15.69 6.10 10.03
N VAL A 146 15.22 6.89 9.06
CA VAL A 146 15.47 6.64 7.63
C VAL A 146 16.48 7.61 7.00
N ALA A 147 16.80 8.71 7.69
CA ALA A 147 17.77 9.72 7.23
C ALA A 147 19.12 9.13 6.74
N PRO A 148 19.73 8.12 7.40
CA PRO A 148 20.99 7.53 6.94
C PRO A 148 20.92 6.89 5.54
N TYR A 149 19.73 6.52 5.07
CA TYR A 149 19.52 5.85 3.79
C TYR A 149 19.21 6.83 2.63
N GLU A 150 18.97 8.11 2.93
CA GLU A 150 18.60 9.12 1.92
C GLU A 150 19.68 9.34 0.85
N HIS A 151 20.95 9.15 1.23
CA HIS A 151 22.09 9.36 0.34
C HIS A 151 22.58 8.10 -0.36
N LEU A 152 21.98 6.93 -0.06
CA LEU A 152 22.37 5.67 -0.67
C LEU A 152 21.73 5.53 -2.05
N ASN A 153 22.51 4.98 -3.00
CA ASN A 153 21.92 4.60 -4.27
C ASN A 153 21.02 3.37 -4.12
N THR A 154 20.19 3.09 -5.12
CA THR A 154 19.21 1.99 -5.05
C THR A 154 19.85 0.61 -4.84
N GLU A 155 21.05 0.35 -5.38
CA GLU A 155 21.74 -0.93 -5.23
C GLU A 155 22.29 -1.12 -3.81
N GLU A 156 22.89 -0.07 -3.24
CA GLU A 156 23.34 -0.06 -1.85
C GLU A 156 22.17 -0.25 -0.88
N LEU A 157 21.08 0.49 -1.11
CA LEU A 157 19.89 0.40 -0.27
C LEU A 157 19.23 -0.97 -0.35
N LEU A 158 19.14 -1.55 -1.55
CA LEU A 158 18.66 -2.91 -1.75
C LEU A 158 19.54 -3.91 -0.99
N SER A 159 20.87 -3.77 -1.07
CA SER A 159 21.80 -4.65 -0.35
C SER A 159 21.57 -4.62 1.17
N LEU A 160 21.27 -3.44 1.73
CA LEU A 160 20.95 -3.31 3.16
C LEU A 160 19.56 -3.88 3.49
N ALA A 161 18.56 -3.64 2.65
CA ALA A 161 17.21 -4.19 2.84
C ALA A 161 17.20 -5.72 2.83
N LEU A 162 17.98 -6.34 1.93
CA LEU A 162 18.15 -7.79 1.85
C LEU A 162 18.94 -8.39 3.02
N LYS A 163 19.65 -7.56 3.81
CA LYS A 163 20.32 -7.97 5.06
C LYS A 163 19.42 -7.80 6.28
N ASP A 164 18.11 -7.80 6.07
CA ASP A 164 17.09 -7.68 7.11
C ASP A 164 17.17 -6.37 7.93
N ASN A 165 17.73 -5.30 7.36
CA ASN A 165 17.69 -4.00 8.01
C ASN A 165 16.31 -3.36 7.84
N LYS A 166 15.53 -3.35 8.93
CA LYS A 166 14.15 -2.85 8.96
C LYS A 166 13.98 -1.44 8.36
N TRP A 167 14.87 -0.51 8.69
CA TRP A 167 14.76 0.88 8.21
C TRP A 167 15.26 1.03 6.78
N ALA A 168 16.21 0.19 6.36
CA ALA A 168 16.59 0.10 4.95
C ALA A 168 15.43 -0.43 4.10
N LYS A 169 14.69 -1.45 4.56
CA LYS A 169 13.46 -1.93 3.89
C LYS A 169 12.43 -0.82 3.75
N VAL A 170 12.14 -0.10 4.84
CA VAL A 170 11.19 1.04 4.86
C VAL A 170 11.62 2.16 3.90
N ALA A 171 12.91 2.52 3.89
CA ALA A 171 13.45 3.50 2.95
C ALA A 171 13.38 3.00 1.49
N TYR A 172 13.69 1.73 1.27
CA TYR A 172 13.71 1.14 -0.08
C TYR A 172 12.34 1.18 -0.76
N VAL A 173 11.27 0.84 -0.04
CA VAL A 173 9.91 0.87 -0.60
C VAL A 173 9.41 2.28 -0.92
N GLN A 174 10.02 3.31 -0.34
CA GLN A 174 9.70 4.72 -0.60
C GLN A 174 10.37 5.27 -1.85
N GLN A 175 11.57 4.79 -2.23
CA GLN A 175 12.29 5.30 -3.40
C GLN A 175 11.45 5.24 -4.68
N THR A 176 11.67 6.13 -5.65
CA THR A 176 10.93 6.09 -6.91
C THR A 176 11.11 4.74 -7.61
N THR A 177 10.01 4.10 -8.01
CA THR A 177 10.06 2.74 -8.59
C THR A 177 10.76 2.76 -9.96
N ASN A 178 11.95 2.17 -10.04
CA ASN A 178 12.60 1.83 -11.30
C ASN A 178 12.06 0.46 -11.78
N PRO A 179 11.59 0.31 -13.04
CA PRO A 179 11.12 -0.96 -13.56
C PRO A 179 12.08 -2.14 -13.37
N LYS A 180 13.40 -1.87 -13.38
CA LYS A 180 14.45 -2.88 -13.13
C LYS A 180 14.30 -3.55 -11.75
N TYR A 181 13.86 -2.80 -10.73
CA TYR A 181 13.85 -3.20 -9.33
C TYR A 181 12.43 -3.43 -8.77
N ARG A 182 11.43 -3.51 -9.65
CA ARG A 182 10.02 -3.59 -9.24
C ARG A 182 9.72 -4.87 -8.46
N GLN A 183 10.32 -6.00 -8.84
CA GLN A 183 10.09 -7.29 -8.19
C GLN A 183 10.66 -7.30 -6.77
N GLU A 184 11.90 -6.88 -6.60
CA GLU A 184 12.57 -6.80 -5.29
C GLU A 184 11.81 -5.87 -4.36
N LYS A 185 11.29 -4.77 -4.89
CA LYS A 185 10.48 -3.81 -4.13
C LYS A 185 9.13 -4.37 -3.72
N LEU A 186 8.53 -5.21 -4.57
CA LEU A 186 7.32 -5.95 -4.23
C LEU A 186 7.59 -6.94 -3.09
N GLU A 187 8.65 -7.74 -3.18
CA GLU A 187 9.02 -8.71 -2.13
C GLU A 187 9.32 -8.01 -0.80
N ILE A 188 10.10 -6.93 -0.81
CA ILE A 188 10.38 -6.16 0.42
C ILE A 188 9.09 -5.54 0.99
N ALA A 189 8.18 -5.03 0.16
CA ALA A 189 6.89 -4.52 0.64
C ALA A 189 6.02 -5.63 1.25
N LYS A 190 6.07 -6.84 0.71
CA LYS A 190 5.38 -8.02 1.26
C LYS A 190 5.96 -8.40 2.62
N GLU A 191 7.29 -8.45 2.75
CA GLU A 191 7.95 -8.69 4.03
C GLU A 191 7.53 -7.66 5.09
N LEU A 192 7.58 -6.37 4.75
CA LEU A 192 7.16 -5.28 5.65
C LEU A 192 5.70 -5.40 6.09
N LEU A 193 4.79 -5.80 5.18
CA LEU A 193 3.38 -6.03 5.52
C LEU A 193 3.22 -7.16 6.56
N VAL A 194 3.96 -8.25 6.38
CA VAL A 194 3.97 -9.41 7.28
C VAL A 194 4.57 -9.04 8.64
N GLU A 195 5.68 -8.32 8.66
CA GLU A 195 6.37 -7.85 9.86
C GLU A 195 5.57 -6.80 10.65
N GLY A 196 4.48 -6.28 10.08
CA GLY A 196 3.64 -5.25 10.71
C GLY A 196 4.06 -3.81 10.40
N MET A 197 5.23 -3.62 9.79
CA MET A 197 5.78 -2.34 9.31
C MET A 197 5.08 -1.85 8.02
N SER A 198 3.75 -1.82 8.07
CA SER A 198 2.87 -1.81 6.91
C SER A 198 2.66 -0.43 6.26
N TYR A 199 3.06 0.68 6.89
CA TYR A 199 2.71 2.03 6.43
C TYR A 199 3.16 2.32 4.98
N TYR A 200 4.46 2.19 4.68
CA TYR A 200 4.92 2.43 3.31
C TYR A 200 4.71 1.23 2.38
N ALA A 201 4.54 0.02 2.92
CA ALA A 201 4.17 -1.16 2.14
C ALA A 201 2.78 -0.99 1.52
N LEU A 202 1.77 -0.60 2.32
CA LEU A 202 0.40 -0.37 1.84
C LEU A 202 0.34 0.77 0.82
N SER A 203 1.01 1.89 1.11
CA SER A 203 1.16 2.99 0.15
C SER A 203 1.77 2.50 -1.16
N TYR A 204 2.81 1.66 -1.10
CA TYR A 204 3.44 1.08 -2.28
C TYR A 204 2.49 0.17 -3.08
N PHE A 205 1.82 -0.79 -2.44
CA PHE A 205 0.89 -1.70 -3.13
C PHE A 205 -0.22 -0.93 -3.85
N VAL A 206 -0.83 0.03 -3.17
CA VAL A 206 -1.88 0.88 -3.77
C VAL A 206 -1.33 1.68 -4.95
N ARG A 207 -0.15 2.29 -4.81
CA ARG A 207 0.48 3.08 -5.89
C ARG A 207 0.80 2.21 -7.10
N ASP A 208 1.42 1.05 -6.90
CA ASP A 208 1.82 0.14 -7.97
C ASP A 208 0.60 -0.33 -8.76
N GLU A 209 -0.43 -0.84 -8.08
CA GLU A 209 -1.69 -1.28 -8.69
C GLU A 209 -2.36 -0.17 -9.50
N LEU A 210 -2.48 1.03 -8.94
CA LEU A 210 -3.08 2.15 -9.66
C LEU A 210 -2.23 2.56 -10.87
N VAL A 211 -0.89 2.59 -10.76
CA VAL A 211 0.00 2.90 -11.90
C VAL A 211 -0.18 1.89 -13.03
N ILE A 212 -0.33 0.60 -12.71
CA ILE A 212 -0.63 -0.44 -13.70
C ILE A 212 -2.01 -0.19 -14.34
N ALA A 213 -3.04 0.04 -13.52
CA ALA A 213 -4.41 0.33 -14.00
C ALA A 213 -4.42 1.50 -14.98
N LYS A 214 -3.74 2.59 -14.63
CA LYS A 214 -3.57 3.78 -15.49
C LYS A 214 -2.87 3.44 -16.80
N THR A 215 -1.82 2.63 -16.74
CA THR A 215 -1.03 2.26 -17.92
C THR A 215 -1.85 1.41 -18.87
N ILE A 216 -2.54 0.39 -18.35
CA ILE A 216 -3.46 -0.47 -19.11
C ILE A 216 -4.57 0.36 -19.74
N TYR A 217 -5.22 1.24 -18.97
CA TYR A 217 -6.28 2.09 -19.51
C TYR A 217 -5.76 3.03 -20.60
N LYS A 218 -4.58 3.63 -20.41
CA LYS A 218 -3.98 4.52 -21.42
C LYS A 218 -3.71 3.79 -22.74
N GLN A 219 -3.21 2.55 -22.67
CA GLN A 219 -2.85 1.74 -23.84
C GLN A 219 -4.06 1.14 -24.55
N THR A 220 -5.02 0.60 -23.78
CA THR A 220 -6.12 -0.22 -24.33
C THR A 220 -7.45 0.52 -24.41
N LYS A 221 -7.60 1.64 -23.68
CA LYS A 221 -8.88 2.31 -23.41
C LYS A 221 -9.95 1.39 -22.78
N SER A 222 -9.58 0.19 -22.33
CA SER A 222 -10.49 -0.76 -21.69
C SER A 222 -10.55 -0.48 -20.20
N ARG A 223 -11.76 -0.15 -19.72
CA ARG A 223 -12.04 0.00 -18.29
C ARG A 223 -11.96 -1.34 -17.57
N ASP A 224 -12.49 -2.39 -18.18
CA ASP A 224 -12.56 -3.73 -17.57
C ASP A 224 -11.17 -4.30 -17.28
N LYS A 225 -10.18 -4.09 -18.16
CA LYS A 225 -8.81 -4.53 -17.91
C LYS A 225 -8.13 -3.74 -16.78
N ALA A 226 -8.41 -2.45 -16.65
CA ALA A 226 -7.88 -1.62 -15.57
C ALA A 226 -8.58 -1.89 -14.22
N LYS A 227 -9.85 -2.34 -14.26
CA LYS A 227 -10.71 -2.60 -13.11
C LYS A 227 -10.09 -3.58 -12.11
N HIS A 228 -9.51 -4.67 -12.59
CA HIS A 228 -8.88 -5.68 -11.72
C HIS A 228 -7.82 -5.10 -10.77
N HIS A 229 -7.00 -4.19 -11.28
CA HIS A 229 -5.95 -3.53 -10.50
C HIS A 229 -6.52 -2.51 -9.51
N ILE A 230 -7.62 -1.84 -9.86
CA ILE A 230 -8.34 -0.97 -8.92
C ILE A 230 -8.92 -1.80 -7.77
N GLU A 231 -9.47 -2.98 -8.05
CA GLU A 231 -9.96 -3.90 -7.01
C GLU A 231 -8.84 -4.35 -6.06
N ASN A 232 -7.65 -4.66 -6.58
CA ASN A 232 -6.47 -4.97 -5.75
C ASN A 232 -6.09 -3.79 -4.86
N ALA A 233 -6.00 -2.58 -5.44
CA ALA A 233 -5.68 -1.37 -4.68
C ALA A 233 -6.70 -1.14 -3.54
N LEU A 234 -7.99 -1.30 -3.82
CA LEU A 234 -9.05 -1.17 -2.81
C LEU A 234 -8.95 -2.25 -1.73
N ALA A 235 -8.58 -3.48 -2.07
CA ALA A 235 -8.36 -4.54 -1.08
C ALA A 235 -7.23 -4.18 -0.10
N PHE A 236 -6.11 -3.61 -0.58
CA PHE A 236 -5.04 -3.11 0.29
C PHE A 236 -5.47 -1.88 1.12
N VAL A 237 -6.28 -0.98 0.56
CA VAL A 237 -6.87 0.13 1.31
C VAL A 237 -7.70 -0.41 2.48
N LEU A 238 -8.62 -1.34 2.22
CA LEU A 238 -9.49 -1.92 3.24
C LEU A 238 -8.71 -2.68 4.31
N TRP A 239 -7.70 -3.46 3.90
CA TRP A 239 -6.81 -4.14 4.86
C TRP A 239 -6.13 -3.12 5.80
N GLY A 240 -5.64 -2.00 5.25
CA GLY A 240 -5.05 -0.92 6.05
C GLY A 240 -6.05 -0.31 7.03
N LEU A 241 -7.28 -0.05 6.60
CA LEU A 241 -8.34 0.51 7.44
C LEU A 241 -8.72 -0.42 8.61
N GLU A 242 -8.80 -1.74 8.37
CA GLU A 242 -9.02 -2.74 9.41
C GLU A 242 -7.87 -2.82 10.43
N ASN A 243 -6.65 -2.43 10.03
CA ASN A 243 -5.44 -2.50 10.84
C ASN A 243 -4.95 -1.11 11.31
N VAL A 244 -5.85 -0.11 11.35
CA VAL A 244 -5.54 1.24 11.87
C VAL A 244 -4.34 1.87 11.15
N ASN A 245 -4.33 1.76 9.82
CA ASN A 245 -3.28 2.29 8.96
C ASN A 245 -3.88 3.00 7.73
N GLU A 246 -3.79 4.33 7.72
CA GLU A 246 -4.40 5.20 6.71
C GLU A 246 -3.59 5.35 5.41
N SER A 247 -2.35 4.84 5.37
CA SER A 247 -1.40 5.10 4.28
C SER A 247 -1.91 4.68 2.89
N GLY A 248 -2.60 3.53 2.81
CA GLY A 248 -3.22 3.05 1.58
C GLY A 248 -4.35 3.98 1.11
N LEU A 249 -5.20 4.44 2.03
CA LEU A 249 -6.27 5.41 1.73
C LEU A 249 -5.69 6.74 1.23
N ILE A 250 -4.64 7.25 1.88
CA ILE A 250 -3.94 8.47 1.45
C ILE A 250 -3.39 8.30 0.02
N ALA A 251 -2.70 7.18 -0.24
CA ALA A 251 -2.15 6.89 -1.56
C ALA A 251 -3.25 6.78 -2.64
N PHE A 252 -4.37 6.13 -2.31
CA PHE A 252 -5.50 5.99 -3.20
C PHE A 252 -6.08 7.36 -3.56
N GLY A 253 -6.40 8.20 -2.56
CA GLY A 253 -6.94 9.54 -2.79
C GLY A 253 -5.99 10.44 -3.59
N ALA A 254 -4.69 10.42 -3.28
CA ALA A 254 -3.69 11.25 -3.95
C ALA A 254 -3.49 10.91 -5.44
N ILE A 255 -3.75 9.66 -5.84
CA ILE A 255 -3.61 9.21 -7.22
C ILE A 255 -4.92 9.34 -8.00
N THR A 256 -6.04 8.91 -7.38
CA THR A 256 -7.34 8.82 -8.06
C THR A 256 -8.03 10.17 -8.26
N SER A 257 -7.58 11.21 -7.54
CA SER A 257 -7.98 12.61 -7.74
C SER A 257 -7.42 13.26 -9.03
N LYS A 258 -6.59 12.55 -9.79
CA LYS A 258 -5.91 13.08 -10.99
C LYS A 258 -6.33 12.34 -12.27
N GLU A 259 -6.36 13.06 -13.40
CA GLU A 259 -6.53 12.41 -14.70
C GLU A 259 -5.38 11.40 -15.01
N PRO A 260 -5.65 10.30 -15.72
CA PRO A 260 -6.92 9.92 -16.34
C PRO A 260 -7.94 9.30 -15.39
N PHE A 261 -7.65 9.10 -14.11
CA PHE A 261 -8.51 8.30 -13.23
C PHE A 261 -9.89 8.88 -13.02
N LEU A 262 -10.02 10.20 -12.95
CA LEU A 262 -11.32 10.89 -12.92
C LEU A 262 -12.23 10.44 -14.08
N SER A 263 -11.66 10.21 -15.26
CA SER A 263 -12.42 9.81 -16.46
C SER A 263 -12.87 8.34 -16.51
N PHE A 264 -12.33 7.45 -15.68
CA PHE A 264 -12.63 6.00 -15.80
C PHE A 264 -12.79 5.21 -14.50
N ILE A 265 -12.43 5.76 -13.35
CA ILE A 265 -12.86 5.23 -12.05
C ILE A 265 -14.34 5.61 -11.89
N ASN A 266 -15.22 4.91 -12.60
CA ASN A 266 -16.63 4.87 -12.29
C ASN A 266 -16.90 3.56 -11.54
N LEU A 267 -16.71 3.62 -10.23
CA LEU A 267 -16.94 2.52 -9.32
C LEU A 267 -18.41 2.57 -8.92
N ASP A 268 -19.26 2.00 -9.77
CA ASP A 268 -20.70 1.98 -9.52
C ASP A 268 -20.98 1.04 -8.32
N GLU A 269 -21.43 1.62 -7.21
CA GLU A 269 -21.69 0.99 -5.90
C GLU A 269 -22.60 -0.25 -5.99
N HIS A 270 -23.45 -0.29 -7.02
CA HIS A 270 -24.45 -1.34 -7.22
C HIS A 270 -23.91 -2.53 -8.02
N ASN A 271 -22.64 -2.50 -8.42
CA ASN A 271 -22.00 -3.64 -9.06
C ASN A 271 -21.58 -4.67 -8.00
N ARG A 272 -22.55 -5.49 -7.56
CA ARG A 272 -22.36 -6.57 -6.57
C ARG A 272 -21.14 -7.44 -6.86
N GLU A 273 -20.87 -7.73 -8.13
CA GLU A 273 -19.70 -8.51 -8.55
C GLU A 273 -18.38 -7.83 -8.13
N HIS A 274 -18.32 -6.50 -8.25
CA HIS A 274 -17.14 -5.73 -7.87
C HIS A 274 -16.87 -5.81 -6.36
N ASN A 275 -17.92 -5.68 -5.55
CA ASN A 275 -17.80 -5.76 -4.10
C ASN A 275 -17.36 -7.15 -3.65
N GLU A 276 -17.90 -8.22 -4.26
CA GLU A 276 -17.45 -9.59 -3.97
C GLU A 276 -16.01 -9.84 -4.42
N ASN A 277 -15.58 -9.32 -5.57
CA ASN A 277 -14.19 -9.44 -6.01
C ASN A 277 -13.22 -8.75 -5.05
N ILE A 278 -13.55 -7.55 -4.58
CA ILE A 278 -12.74 -6.84 -3.57
C ILE A 278 -12.73 -7.64 -2.26
N ARG A 279 -13.87 -8.22 -1.85
CA ARG A 279 -13.96 -9.06 -0.64
C ARG A 279 -13.04 -10.27 -0.74
N LEU A 280 -13.09 -10.98 -1.87
CA LEU A 280 -12.25 -12.15 -2.11
C LEU A 280 -10.77 -11.80 -2.09
N LYS A 281 -10.38 -10.67 -2.71
CA LYS A 281 -8.99 -10.18 -2.68
C LYS A 281 -8.55 -9.80 -1.27
N LEU A 282 -9.40 -9.09 -0.51
CA LEU A 282 -9.13 -8.77 0.90
C LEU A 282 -8.95 -10.03 1.75
N SER A 283 -9.83 -11.02 1.60
CA SER A 283 -9.72 -12.31 2.31
C SER A 283 -8.39 -13.01 2.00
N LYS A 284 -7.97 -13.02 0.73
CA LYS A 284 -6.67 -13.62 0.33
C LYS A 284 -5.49 -12.90 0.98
N ILE A 285 -5.52 -11.56 1.06
CA ILE A 285 -4.47 -10.78 1.74
C ILE A 285 -4.44 -11.16 3.23
N LYS A 286 -5.60 -11.22 3.90
CA LYS A 286 -5.68 -11.62 5.32
C LYS A 286 -5.12 -13.01 5.57
N GLU A 287 -5.54 -13.99 4.79
CA GLU A 287 -5.11 -15.38 4.92
C GLU A 287 -3.60 -15.51 4.71
N LEU A 288 -3.07 -14.88 3.66
CA LEU A 288 -1.65 -14.88 3.36
C LEU A 288 -0.82 -14.26 4.49
N VAL A 289 -1.19 -13.06 4.94
CA VAL A 289 -0.46 -12.37 6.02
C VAL A 289 -0.52 -13.16 7.31
N SER A 290 -1.68 -13.73 7.65
CA SER A 290 -1.86 -14.54 8.86
C SER A 290 -1.00 -15.80 8.81
N PHE A 291 -1.02 -16.53 7.69
CA PHE A 291 -0.20 -17.71 7.47
C PHE A 291 1.30 -17.40 7.55
N GLN A 292 1.75 -16.31 6.92
CA GLN A 292 3.16 -15.91 6.94
C GLN A 292 3.61 -15.44 8.32
N ARG A 293 2.73 -14.80 9.10
CA ARG A 293 3.02 -14.43 10.49
C ARG A 293 3.11 -15.66 11.39
N GLU A 294 2.16 -16.57 11.29
CA GLU A 294 2.15 -17.83 12.07
C GLU A 294 3.39 -18.67 11.77
N SER A 295 3.70 -18.91 10.50
CA SER A 295 4.87 -19.70 10.10
C SER A 295 6.22 -19.08 10.54
N LYS A 296 6.29 -17.75 10.65
CA LYS A 296 7.49 -17.03 11.12
C LYS A 296 7.49 -16.75 12.63
N GLY A 297 6.42 -17.10 13.35
CA GLY A 297 6.26 -16.77 14.78
C GLY A 297 6.22 -15.27 15.06
N ILE A 298 5.70 -14.48 14.12
CA ILE A 298 5.59 -13.01 14.22
C ILE A 298 4.27 -12.67 14.91
N ASP A 299 4.36 -12.06 16.09
CA ASP A 299 3.23 -11.42 16.76
C ASP A 299 3.27 -9.91 16.52
N VAL A 300 2.19 -9.37 15.95
CA VAL A 300 2.09 -7.94 15.65
C VAL A 300 1.31 -7.24 16.75
N GLN A 301 1.94 -6.22 17.32
CA GLN A 301 1.35 -5.40 18.37
C GLN A 301 0.02 -4.79 17.92
N GLN A 302 -0.99 -4.91 18.78
CA GLN A 302 -2.29 -4.28 18.55
C GLN A 302 -2.22 -2.76 18.69
N PRO A 303 -2.99 -2.00 17.89
CA PRO A 303 -2.98 -0.54 17.96
C PRO A 303 -3.39 -0.01 19.35
N PRO A 304 -2.59 0.86 20.00
CA PRO A 304 -3.00 1.50 21.25
C PRO A 304 -4.13 2.52 20.99
N ASN A 305 -4.86 2.91 22.05
CA ASN A 305 -5.96 3.88 21.94
C ASN A 305 -5.50 5.19 21.25
N VAL A 306 -4.30 5.68 21.56
CA VAL A 306 -3.74 6.89 20.92
C VAL A 306 -3.63 6.76 19.41
N ALA A 307 -3.26 5.57 18.91
CA ALA A 307 -3.13 5.29 17.49
C ALA A 307 -4.48 5.23 16.80
N VAL A 308 -5.48 4.62 17.45
CA VAL A 308 -6.86 4.59 16.96
C VAL A 308 -7.40 6.01 16.83
N LYS A 309 -7.24 6.85 17.85
CA LYS A 309 -7.71 8.24 17.82
C LYS A 309 -7.02 9.09 16.75
N GLU A 310 -5.71 8.93 16.59
CA GLU A 310 -4.95 9.61 15.55
C GLU A 310 -5.34 9.15 14.14
N PHE A 311 -5.55 7.84 13.95
CA PHE A 311 -6.08 7.28 12.71
C PHE A 311 -7.44 7.89 12.36
N GLU A 312 -8.37 7.95 13.32
CA GLU A 312 -9.68 8.57 13.13
C GLU A 312 -9.59 10.07 12.76
N PHE A 313 -8.60 10.78 13.31
CA PHE A 313 -8.31 12.17 12.94
C PHE A 313 -7.80 12.27 11.50
N ASN A 314 -6.84 11.42 11.11
CA ASN A 314 -6.29 11.40 9.76
C ASN A 314 -7.35 11.02 8.70
N VAL A 315 -8.24 10.08 9.02
CA VAL A 315 -9.41 9.74 8.19
C VAL A 315 -10.35 10.94 8.03
N ALA A 316 -10.59 11.71 9.09
CA ALA A 316 -11.40 12.93 9.02
C ALA A 316 -10.75 14.02 8.14
N ILE A 317 -9.43 14.20 8.23
CA ILE A 317 -8.68 15.09 7.33
C ILE A 317 -8.89 14.66 5.88
N MET A 318 -8.74 13.37 5.57
CA MET A 318 -8.91 12.85 4.21
C MET A 318 -10.33 13.07 3.69
N LYS A 319 -11.36 12.80 4.52
CA LYS A 319 -12.77 13.06 4.15
C LYS A 319 -13.03 14.54 3.88
N LYS A 320 -12.36 15.45 4.60
CA LYS A 320 -12.46 16.90 4.38
C LYS A 320 -11.73 17.36 3.11
N ILE A 321 -10.51 16.89 2.86
CA ILE A 321 -9.66 17.37 1.76
C ILE A 321 -10.03 16.71 0.42
N SER A 322 -10.52 15.46 0.44
CA SER A 322 -10.83 14.70 -0.77
C SER A 322 -12.16 13.93 -0.61
N PRO A 323 -13.30 14.64 -0.51
CA PRO A 323 -14.60 14.02 -0.20
C PRO A 323 -15.07 13.03 -1.26
N GLU A 324 -14.81 13.30 -2.55
CA GLU A 324 -15.21 12.41 -3.64
C GLU A 324 -14.39 11.12 -3.64
N GLU A 325 -13.07 11.21 -3.43
CA GLU A 325 -12.20 10.02 -3.29
C GLU A 325 -12.54 9.21 -2.05
N PHE A 326 -12.87 9.89 -0.96
CA PHE A 326 -13.32 9.24 0.27
C PHE A 326 -14.62 8.47 0.04
N LYS A 327 -15.60 9.10 -0.62
CA LYS A 327 -16.89 8.47 -0.94
C LYS A 327 -16.72 7.22 -1.80
N LYS A 328 -15.76 7.22 -2.73
CA LYS A 328 -15.40 6.02 -3.52
C LYS A 328 -14.95 4.86 -2.64
N VAL A 329 -14.33 5.09 -1.48
CA VAL A 329 -13.94 4.01 -0.55
C VAL A 329 -15.07 3.69 0.42
N GLU A 330 -15.77 4.70 0.94
CA GLU A 330 -16.89 4.58 1.89
C GLU A 330 -18.06 3.77 1.34
N GLN A 331 -18.33 3.85 0.03
CA GLN A 331 -19.37 3.07 -0.64
C GLN A 331 -19.09 1.54 -0.64
N PHE A 332 -17.86 1.11 -0.40
CA PHE A 332 -17.51 -0.31 -0.35
C PHE A 332 -17.68 -0.85 1.06
N ASN A 333 -18.90 -1.28 1.40
CA ASN A 333 -19.18 -2.03 2.62
C ASN A 333 -18.74 -3.51 2.49
N VAL A 334 -17.44 -3.71 2.25
CA VAL A 334 -16.86 -5.00 1.87
C VAL A 334 -16.27 -5.74 3.07
N SER A 335 -15.91 -5.00 4.12
CA SER A 335 -15.38 -5.52 5.39
C SER A 335 -16.46 -5.53 6.48
N ASP A 336 -16.60 -6.65 7.18
CA ASP A 336 -17.43 -6.72 8.40
C ASP A 336 -16.68 -6.17 9.64
N GLU A 337 -15.34 -6.18 9.58
CA GLU A 337 -14.46 -5.75 10.66
C GLU A 337 -14.37 -4.23 10.74
N PHE A 338 -14.33 -3.53 9.60
CA PHE A 338 -14.21 -2.08 9.52
C PHE A 338 -15.44 -1.41 8.89
N SER A 339 -15.88 -0.31 9.49
CA SER A 339 -16.84 0.61 8.88
C SER A 339 -16.56 2.03 9.37
N PHE A 340 -16.64 3.01 8.48
CA PHE A 340 -16.47 4.43 8.86
C PHE A 340 -17.47 4.88 9.92
N ASN A 341 -18.66 4.27 9.97
CA ASN A 341 -19.67 4.55 10.99
C ASN A 341 -19.29 4.06 12.40
N LYS A 342 -18.30 3.16 12.51
CA LYS A 342 -17.76 2.70 13.81
C LYS A 342 -16.69 3.64 14.38
N LEU A 343 -16.26 4.67 13.63
CA LEU A 343 -15.24 5.63 14.07
C LEU A 343 -15.84 6.70 14.98
N SER A 344 -15.67 6.51 16.29
CA SER A 344 -16.27 7.30 17.39
C SER A 344 -15.95 8.80 17.43
N CYS A 345 -14.88 9.20 16.75
CA CYS A 345 -14.32 10.54 16.67
C CYS A 345 -14.45 11.16 15.29
N LEU A 346 -14.82 10.41 14.24
CA LEU A 346 -14.88 10.93 12.87
C LEU A 346 -15.72 12.20 12.75
N GLU A 347 -16.98 12.17 13.18
CA GLU A 347 -17.89 13.34 13.11
C GLU A 347 -17.43 14.51 14.00
N ARG A 348 -16.87 14.22 15.18
CA ARG A 348 -16.32 15.24 16.09
C ARG A 348 -15.08 15.91 15.49
N ASN A 349 -14.26 15.15 14.78
CA ASN A 349 -13.08 15.63 14.08
C ASN A 349 -13.47 16.47 12.86
N LEU A 350 -14.42 16.01 12.04
CA LEU A 350 -14.96 16.78 10.92
C LEU A 350 -15.55 18.13 11.34
N SER A 351 -16.37 18.13 12.41
CA SER A 351 -16.96 19.37 12.96
C SER A 351 -15.87 20.37 13.37
N THR A 352 -14.83 19.89 14.07
CA THR A 352 -13.72 20.75 14.52
C THR A 352 -12.88 21.25 13.35
N LEU A 353 -12.64 20.40 12.35
CA LEU A 353 -11.93 20.81 11.16
C LEU A 353 -12.73 21.86 10.38
N ALA A 354 -14.06 21.81 10.36
CA ALA A 354 -14.89 22.83 9.70
C ALA A 354 -14.78 24.22 10.37
N GLU A 355 -14.51 24.26 11.67
CA GLU A 355 -14.30 25.51 12.43
C GLU A 355 -12.92 26.14 12.17
N THR A 356 -11.94 25.34 11.76
CA THR A 356 -10.62 25.84 11.33
C THR A 356 -10.63 26.20 9.84
N ALA A 357 -10.16 27.41 9.50
CA ALA A 357 -10.05 27.97 8.14
C ALA A 357 -9.53 26.94 7.10
N PRO A 358 -9.84 27.11 5.79
CA PRO A 358 -9.50 26.11 4.77
C PRO A 358 -8.00 25.77 4.80
N ILE A 359 -7.72 24.47 4.84
CA ILE A 359 -6.38 23.91 4.65
C ILE A 359 -6.09 24.09 3.16
N ILE A 360 -5.21 25.04 2.81
CA ILE A 360 -4.83 25.39 1.43
C ILE A 360 -3.85 24.37 0.88
#